data_AF-A0A1T5EME6-F1
#
_entry.id   AF-A0A1T5EME6-F1
#
_cell.length_a   1.000
_cell.length_b   1.000
_cell.length_c   1.000
_cell.angle_alpha   90.00
_cell.angle_beta   90.00
_cell.angle_gamma   90.00
#
_symmetry.space_group_name_H-M   'P 1'
#
loop_
_entity.id
_entity.type
_entity.pdbx_description
1 polymer ?
#
loop_
_entity_poly.entity_id
_entity_poly.type
_entity_poly.pdbx_seq_one_letter_code
_entity_poly.pdbx_strand_id
1 'polypeptide(L)' 'MAVQKFFDGTRVKIKGSKDIWVIINHESIQKGATVKITGKVKCRNEKTGEVKFCNEKNCEIP' A
#
# COMPACT_ATOMS: atom_id res chain seq x y z
N MET A 1 -2.50 -19.47 0.29
CA MET A 1 -1.70 -18.50 1.06
C MET A 1 -1.72 -17.19 0.30
N ALA A 2 -2.38 -16.14 0.83
CA ALA A 2 -2.40 -14.83 0.18
C ALA A 2 -1.02 -14.21 0.39
N VAL A 3 -0.15 -14.33 -0.61
CA VAL A 3 1.21 -13.80 -0.56
C VAL A 3 1.08 -12.28 -0.59
N GLN A 4 1.33 -11.62 0.55
CA GLN A 4 1.32 -10.17 0.66
C GLN A 4 2.40 -9.66 -0.30
N LYS A 5 1.96 -9.06 -1.41
CA LYS A 5 2.84 -8.70 -2.53
C LYS A 5 3.62 -7.40 -2.26
N PHE A 6 3.17 -6.67 -1.25
CA PHE A 6 3.73 -5.40 -0.81
C PHE A 6 4.05 -5.49 0.68
N PHE A 7 5.22 -5.01 1.07
CA PHE A 7 5.68 -4.98 2.46
C PHE A 7 5.76 -3.53 2.94
N ASP A 8 5.63 -3.32 4.24
CA ASP A 8 5.90 -2.01 4.83
C ASP A 8 7.34 -1.59 4.56
N GLY A 9 7.52 -0.33 4.13
CA GLY A 9 8.77 0.22 3.61
C GLY A 9 8.96 0.04 2.09
N THR A 10 8.06 -0.66 1.39
CA THR A 10 8.19 -0.83 -0.07
C THR A 10 7.95 0.48 -0.80
N ARG A 11 8.89 0.85 -1.67
CA ARG A 11 8.74 1.96 -2.61
C ARG A 11 7.91 1.52 -3.81
N VAL A 12 6.81 2.22 -4.04
CA VAL A 12 5.85 1.98 -5.11
C VAL A 12 5.55 3.27 -5.86
N LYS A 13 5.28 3.17 -7.15
CA LYS A 13 4.62 4.22 -7.93
C LYS A 13 3.12 3.94 -7.92
N ILE A 14 2.35 4.94 -7.50
CA ILE A 14 0.89 4.87 -7.60
C ILE A 14 0.51 5.21 -9.03
N LYS A 15 -0.34 4.39 -9.65
CA LYS A 15 -0.87 4.62 -10.99
C LYS A 15 -1.57 5.98 -11.08
N GLY A 16 -1.05 6.87 -11.92
CA GLY A 16 -1.51 8.26 -12.05
C GLY A 16 -0.66 9.30 -11.31
N SER A 17 0.31 8.87 -10.50
CA SER A 17 1.32 9.73 -9.90
C SER A 17 2.70 9.44 -10.48
N LYS A 18 3.46 10.49 -10.83
CA LYS A 18 4.87 10.34 -11.26
C LYS A 18 5.83 10.17 -10.08
N ASP A 19 5.38 10.47 -8.87
CA ASP A 19 6.18 10.43 -7.65
C ASP A 19 6.28 9.03 -7.04
N ILE A 20 7.34 8.82 -6.27
CA ILE A 20 7.59 7.59 -5.52
C ILE A 20 6.92 7.71 -4.16
N TRP A 21 6.15 6.68 -3.81
CA TRP A 21 5.47 6.56 -2.54
C TRP A 21 6.01 5.35 -1.78
N VAL A 22 6.05 5.44 -0.47
CA VAL A 22 6.52 4.37 0.42
C VAL A 22 5.33 3.83 1.18
N ILE A 23 5.09 2.53 1.12
CA ILE A 23 4.03 1.90 1.89
C ILE A 23 4.44 1.95 3.37
N ILE A 24 3.59 2.54 4.21
CA ILE A 24 3.82 2.71 5.64
C ILE A 24 2.83 1.92 6.51
N ASN A 25 1.72 1.45 5.94
CA ASN A 25 0.86 0.50 6.63
C ASN A 25 -0.03 -0.30 5.66
N HIS A 26 -0.36 -1.54 5.99
CA HIS A 26 -1.37 -2.34 5.28
C HIS A 26 -2.69 -2.34 6.05
N GLU A 27 -3.77 -1.90 5.41
CA GLU A 27 -5.11 -1.93 5.99
C GLU A 27 -5.65 -3.36 5.88
N SER A 28 -5.65 -4.05 7.02
CA SER A 28 -6.23 -5.37 7.19
C SER A 28 -7.57 -5.26 7.90
N ILE A 29 -8.61 -5.89 7.36
CA ILE A 29 -9.92 -5.95 8.01
C ILE A 29 -10.08 -7.32 8.66
N GLN A 30 -10.33 -7.33 9.97
CA GLN A 30 -10.77 -8.53 10.67
C GLN A 30 -12.26 -8.78 10.37
N LYS A 31 -12.55 -9.92 9.75
CA LYS A 31 -13.92 -10.45 9.64
C LYS A 31 -14.02 -11.70 10.51
N GLY A 32 -14.49 -11.52 11.75
CA GLY A 32 -14.57 -12.60 12.73
C GLY A 32 -13.18 -13.16 13.06
N ALA A 33 -12.99 -14.48 13.02
CA ALA A 33 -11.71 -15.13 13.27
C ALA A 33 -10.70 -15.05 12.11
N THR A 34 -11.07 -14.44 10.97
CA THR A 34 -10.21 -14.38 9.77
C THR A 34 -9.77 -12.94 9.50
N VAL A 35 -8.46 -12.72 9.46
CA VAL A 35 -7.87 -11.46 8.98
C VAL A 35 -7.87 -11.49 7.45
N LYS A 36 -8.65 -10.62 6.81
CA LYS A 36 -8.62 -10.43 5.36
C LYS A 36 -7.81 -9.19 5.05
N ILE A 37 -6.70 -9.38 4.34
CA ILE A 37 -5.93 -8.28 3.76
C ILE A 37 -6.82 -7.68 2.67
N THR A 38 -7.23 -6.43 2.85
CA THR A 38 -8.21 -5.77 1.99
C THR A 38 -7.62 -5.26 0.68
N GLY A 39 -6.30 -5.36 0.53
CA GLY A 39 -5.58 -4.77 -0.58
C GLY A 39 -5.38 -3.26 -0.44
N LYS A 40 -5.84 -2.62 0.64
CA LYS A 40 -5.62 -1.19 0.88
C LYS A 40 -4.31 -1.00 1.65
N VAL A 41 -3.49 -0.09 1.16
CA VAL A 41 -2.22 0.31 1.75
C VAL A 41 -2.19 1.81 1.99
N LYS A 42 -1.60 2.21 3.10
CA LYS A 42 -1.30 3.59 3.40
C LYS A 42 0.10 3.87 2.84
N CYS A 43 0.19 4.80 1.90
CA CYS A 43 1.43 5.18 1.26
C CYS A 43 1.80 6.61 1.67
N ARG A 44 3.09 6.89 1.79
CA ARG A 44 3.64 8.22 2.04
C ARG A 44 4.53 8.64 0.89
N ASN A 45 4.29 9.80 0.32
CA ASN A 45 5.12 10.36 -0.74
C ASN A 45 6.50 10.72 -0.17
N GLU A 46 7.56 10.24 -0.79
CA GLU A 46 8.94 10.50 -0.33
C GLU A 46 9.32 11.98 -0.52
N LYS A 47 8.76 12.66 -1.53
CA LYS A 47 9.11 14.05 -1.86
C LYS A 47 8.28 15.07 -1.08
N THR A 48 6.97 14.89 -1.02
CA THR A 48 6.07 15.88 -0.40
C THR A 48 5.75 15.55 1.06
N GLY A 49 6.06 14.33 1.51
CA GLY A 49 5.65 13.85 2.83
C GLY A 49 4.15 13.57 2.94
N GLU A 50 3.39 13.76 1.86
CA GLU A 50 1.94 13.56 1.80
C GLU A 50 1.57 12.09 2.05
N VAL A 51 0.53 11.85 2.83
CA VAL A 51 0.09 10.49 3.18
C VAL A 51 -1.26 10.22 2.54
N LYS A 52 -1.35 9.11 1.78
CA LYS A 52 -2.54 8.76 1.02
C LYS A 52 -2.83 7.27 1.11
N PHE A 53 -4.12 6.94 1.20
CA PHE A 53 -4.57 5.55 1.14
C PHE A 53 -4.72 5.15 -0.33
N CYS A 54 -4.03 4.11 -0.73
CA CYS A 54 -4.03 3.56 -2.07
C CYS A 54 -4.34 2.07 -2.04
N ASN A 55 -4.78 1.53 -3.17
CA ASN A 55 -4.97 0.09 -3.30
C ASN A 55 -3.66 -0.52 -3.80
N GLU A 56 -3.24 -1.67 -3.26
CA GLU A 56 -2.10 -2.50 -3.72
C GLU A 56 -2.24 -2.80 -5.22
N LYS A 57 -3.47 -2.97 -5.73
CA LYS A 57 -3.73 -3.14 -7.17
C LYS A 57 -3.33 -1.92 -8.03
N ASN A 58 -3.29 -0.74 -7.43
CA ASN A 58 -2.90 0.51 -8.08
C ASN A 58 -1.44 0.91 -7.77
N CYS A 59 -0.74 0.13 -6.95
CA CYS A 59 0.66 0.33 -6.64
C CYS A 59 1.48 -0.59 -7.55
N GLU A 60 2.42 0.00 -8.27
CA GLU A 60 3.37 -0.74 -9.10
C GLU A 60 4.78 -0.57 -8.51
N ILE A 61 5.54 -1.66 -8.47
CA ILE A 61 6.94 -1.61 -8.07
C ILE A 61 7.70 -1.01 -9.27
N PRO A 62 8.41 0.12 -9.08
CA PRO A 62 9.15 0.77 -10.17
C PRO A 62 10.34 -0.07 -10.65
#